data_AF-A0A2E6W531-F1
#
_entry.id   AF-A0A2E6W531-F1
#
_cell.length_a   1.000
_cell.length_b   1.000
_cell.length_c   1.000
_cell.angle_alpha   90.00
_cell.angle_beta   90.00
_cell.angle_gamma   90.00
#
_symmetry.space_group_name_H-M   'P 1'
#
loop_
_entity.id
_entity.type
_entity.pdbx_description
1 polymer ?
#
loop_
_entity_poly.entity_id
_entity_poly.type
_entity_poly.pdbx_seq_one_letter_code
_entity_poly.pdbx_strand_id
1 'polypeptide(L)'
;MKIKNLLASGCSFTHDGIGGVPPTNDSAGGSSFKQYDDIQPASCASWASFLSTFLEVESFINFAAPSHGNVLICETIISALEKYNYKQDDTLIIFNISSMDRFDLKIDWENSENNTNIYWTSELLDYTFAKTRGPLWKKKFASMELEEITSLNISALEKLLKYLKDKNYMFLFTVMQDYSDNLIIQQYKDNLVTLNPGIGMHEFCKEKNLLIDDNFHPSTQGHKQIAEQVLDFITKKILPIDIIY
;
A
#
# COMPACT_ATOMS: atom_id res chain seq x y z
N MET A 1 -16.01 -16.28 2.29
CA MET A 1 -14.54 -16.16 2.48
C MET A 1 -14.29 -15.10 3.55
N LYS A 2 -13.32 -15.28 4.46
CA LYS A 2 -12.99 -14.30 5.50
C LYS A 2 -11.56 -13.83 5.30
N ILE A 3 -11.36 -12.53 5.17
CA ILE A 3 -10.02 -11.92 5.10
C ILE A 3 -9.44 -11.88 6.51
N LYS A 4 -8.29 -12.52 6.72
CA LYS A 4 -7.59 -12.56 8.01
C LYS A 4 -6.34 -11.69 8.01
N ASN A 5 -5.67 -11.61 6.88
CA ASN A 5 -4.41 -10.90 6.73
C ASN A 5 -4.59 -9.75 5.73
N LEU A 6 -4.12 -8.56 6.10
CA LEU A 6 -4.08 -7.40 5.22
C LEU A 6 -2.65 -6.90 5.12
N LEU A 7 -2.09 -6.95 3.90
CA LEU A 7 -0.82 -6.30 3.59
C LEU A 7 -1.11 -5.04 2.79
N ALA A 8 -0.64 -3.91 3.29
CA ALA A 8 -0.73 -2.62 2.62
C ALA A 8 0.65 -2.11 2.21
N SER A 9 0.70 -1.37 1.12
CA SER A 9 1.88 -0.56 0.76
C SER A 9 1.45 0.65 -0.06
N GLY A 10 2.32 1.65 -0.16
CA GLY A 10 1.98 2.89 -0.85
C GLY A 10 2.96 4.01 -0.56
N CYS A 11 2.58 5.21 -0.97
CA CYS A 11 3.29 6.43 -0.62
C CYS A 11 2.73 7.09 0.65
N SER A 12 2.96 8.40 0.83
CA SER A 12 2.43 9.16 1.97
C SER A 12 0.90 9.11 2.08
N PHE A 13 0.18 8.83 1.00
CA PHE A 13 -1.28 8.69 0.96
C PHE A 13 -1.79 7.39 1.60
N THR A 14 -0.89 6.49 1.99
CA THR A 14 -1.22 5.22 2.64
C THR A 14 -0.46 5.05 3.95
N HIS A 15 0.38 6.00 4.34
CA HIS A 15 1.36 5.81 5.41
C HIS A 15 0.78 6.10 6.81
N ASP A 16 0.85 5.12 7.72
CA ASP A 16 0.46 5.26 9.14
C ASP A 16 1.30 4.42 10.13
N GLY A 17 2.44 3.86 9.69
CA GLY A 17 3.29 2.98 10.51
C GLY A 17 2.96 1.49 10.40
N ILE A 18 3.70 0.64 11.11
CA ILE A 18 3.34 -0.78 11.20
C ILE A 18 2.14 -0.90 12.14
N GLY A 19 0.97 -1.13 11.54
CA GLY A 19 -0.31 -1.24 12.22
C GLY A 19 -0.55 -2.49 13.06
N GLY A 20 0.50 -3.14 13.59
CA GLY A 20 0.40 -4.43 14.25
C GLY A 20 1.73 -5.08 14.61
N VAL A 21 1.67 -6.27 15.23
CA VAL A 21 2.85 -7.10 15.46
C VAL A 21 3.21 -7.81 14.15
N PRO A 22 4.48 -7.82 13.71
CA PRO A 22 4.87 -8.51 12.50
C PRO A 22 4.60 -10.03 12.54
N PRO A 23 4.37 -10.67 11.39
CA PRO A 23 4.27 -12.12 11.25
C PRO A 23 5.61 -12.80 11.59
N THR A 24 5.51 -14.05 12.02
CA THR A 24 6.62 -14.97 12.21
C THR A 24 6.31 -16.29 11.49
N ASN A 25 7.20 -17.28 11.57
CA ASN A 25 6.90 -18.62 11.04
C ASN A 25 5.74 -19.30 11.78
N ASP A 26 5.47 -18.87 13.01
CA ASP A 26 4.49 -19.51 13.93
C ASP A 26 3.25 -18.65 14.18
N SER A 27 3.24 -17.39 13.73
CA SER A 27 2.16 -16.44 13.93
C SER A 27 1.92 -15.60 12.69
N ALA A 28 0.65 -15.39 12.35
CA ALA A 28 0.27 -14.46 11.28
C ALA A 28 0.60 -13.00 11.62
N GLY A 29 1.00 -12.70 12.86
CA GLY A 29 1.19 -11.35 13.38
C GLY A 29 -0.04 -10.88 14.16
N GLY A 30 -0.21 -9.57 14.26
CA GLY A 30 -1.35 -8.96 14.91
C GLY A 30 -1.82 -7.70 14.18
N SER A 31 -2.98 -7.19 14.58
CA SER A 31 -3.48 -5.89 14.17
C SER A 31 -3.72 -5.04 15.42
N SER A 32 -3.10 -3.86 15.47
CA SER A 32 -3.30 -2.86 16.52
C SER A 32 -4.67 -2.17 16.41
N PHE A 33 -5.40 -2.39 15.31
CA PHE A 33 -6.70 -1.76 15.03
C PHE A 33 -7.88 -2.68 15.30
N LYS A 34 -7.61 -3.95 15.66
CA LYS A 34 -8.64 -4.90 16.08
C LYS A 34 -8.97 -4.68 17.55
N GLN A 35 -10.26 -4.74 17.87
CA GLN A 35 -10.71 -4.68 19.26
C GLN A 35 -10.45 -6.03 19.94
N TYR A 36 -9.83 -5.98 21.11
CA TYR A 36 -9.68 -7.10 22.03
C TYR A 36 -10.34 -6.72 23.36
N ASP A 37 -10.83 -7.70 24.12
CA ASP A 37 -11.63 -7.46 25.34
C ASP A 37 -10.94 -6.51 26.33
N ASP A 38 -9.61 -6.57 26.41
CA ASP A 38 -8.80 -5.81 27.38
C ASP A 38 -7.91 -4.72 26.75
N ILE A 39 -7.95 -4.52 25.42
CA ILE A 39 -7.04 -3.61 24.71
C ILE A 39 -7.85 -2.69 23.79
N GLN A 40 -7.76 -1.39 24.05
CA GLN A 40 -8.34 -0.39 23.17
C GLN A 40 -7.58 -0.35 21.84
N PRO A 41 -8.27 -0.40 20.69
CA PRO A 41 -7.62 -0.33 19.39
C PRO A 41 -6.95 1.03 19.18
N ALA A 42 -5.85 1.03 18.42
CA ALA A 42 -5.20 2.25 17.98
C ALA A 42 -6.12 3.10 17.09
N SER A 43 -5.89 4.42 17.09
CA SER A 43 -6.63 5.32 16.21
C SER A 43 -6.17 5.16 14.76
N CYS A 44 -7.12 4.99 13.83
CA CYS A 44 -6.84 4.92 12.40
C CYS A 44 -6.36 6.28 11.87
N ALA A 45 -5.33 6.26 11.03
CA ALA A 45 -4.77 7.46 10.40
C ALA A 45 -4.70 7.36 8.87
N SER A 46 -4.59 6.16 8.29
CA SER A 46 -4.66 5.94 6.84
C SER A 46 -5.90 5.15 6.43
N TRP A 47 -6.21 5.17 5.14
CA TRP A 47 -7.29 4.36 4.57
C TRP A 47 -7.04 2.85 4.75
N ALA A 48 -5.78 2.42 4.80
CA ALA A 48 -5.42 1.04 5.06
C ALA A 48 -5.73 0.64 6.51
N SER A 49 -5.43 1.49 7.50
CA SER A 49 -5.84 1.24 8.89
C SER A 49 -7.36 1.19 9.05
N PHE A 50 -8.11 2.14 8.46
CA PHE A 50 -9.58 2.10 8.49
C PHE A 50 -10.13 0.81 7.89
N LEU A 51 -9.60 0.40 6.73
CA LEU A 51 -10.02 -0.85 6.09
C LEU A 51 -9.70 -2.07 6.96
N SER A 52 -8.55 -2.08 7.63
CA SER A 52 -8.17 -3.16 8.57
C SER A 52 -9.20 -3.30 9.71
N THR A 53 -9.71 -2.19 10.23
CA THR A 53 -10.77 -2.18 11.24
C THR A 53 -12.09 -2.68 10.67
N PHE A 54 -12.49 -2.18 9.49
CA PHE A 54 -13.77 -2.57 8.87
C PHE A 54 -13.84 -4.06 8.54
N LEU A 55 -12.71 -4.66 8.17
CA LEU A 55 -12.61 -6.08 7.86
C LEU A 55 -12.32 -6.95 9.09
N GLU A 56 -12.07 -6.35 10.26
CA GLU A 56 -11.70 -7.03 11.51
C GLU A 56 -10.55 -8.04 11.34
N VAL A 57 -9.52 -7.66 10.58
CA VAL A 57 -8.40 -8.55 10.24
C VAL A 57 -7.59 -8.96 11.47
N GLU A 58 -7.10 -10.19 11.47
CA GLU A 58 -6.25 -10.72 12.53
C GLU A 58 -4.84 -10.11 12.46
N SER A 59 -4.32 -9.92 11.25
CA SER A 59 -2.99 -9.36 10.99
C SER A 59 -3.04 -8.19 10.01
N PHE A 60 -2.35 -7.11 10.34
CA PHE A 60 -2.20 -5.95 9.47
C PHE A 60 -0.74 -5.46 9.46
N ILE A 61 -0.16 -5.39 8.26
CA ILE A 61 1.13 -4.71 8.04
C ILE A 61 0.96 -3.67 6.96
N ASN A 62 1.56 -2.50 7.19
CA ASN A 62 1.64 -1.44 6.22
C ASN A 62 3.10 -1.05 5.93
N PHE A 63 3.55 -1.33 4.71
CA PHE A 63 4.87 -0.98 4.22
C PHE A 63 4.90 0.36 3.48
N ALA A 64 3.83 1.16 3.56
CA ALA A 64 3.83 2.48 2.94
C ALA A 64 4.89 3.39 3.55
N ALA A 65 5.52 4.21 2.72
CA ALA A 65 6.53 5.16 3.15
C ALA A 65 6.39 6.50 2.40
N PRO A 66 6.61 7.65 3.08
CA PRO A 66 6.43 8.96 2.45
C PRO A 66 7.52 9.22 1.41
N SER A 67 7.15 9.94 0.35
CA SER A 67 8.07 10.34 -0.74
C SER A 67 8.72 9.19 -1.53
N HIS A 68 8.11 8.01 -1.53
CA HIS A 68 8.54 6.84 -2.30
C HIS A 68 7.60 6.51 -3.46
N GLY A 69 8.14 5.80 -4.44
CA GLY A 69 7.51 5.38 -5.69
C GLY A 69 7.07 3.92 -5.68
N ASN A 70 6.89 3.37 -6.89
CA ASN A 70 6.30 2.04 -7.07
C ASN A 70 7.31 0.91 -6.88
N VAL A 71 8.61 1.17 -6.99
CA VAL A 71 9.65 0.16 -6.73
C VAL A 71 9.61 -0.26 -5.26
N LEU A 72 9.50 0.69 -4.32
CA LEU A 72 9.32 0.38 -2.90
C LEU A 72 8.04 -0.42 -2.66
N ILE A 73 6.93 0.03 -3.24
CA ILE A 73 5.62 -0.61 -3.08
C ILE A 73 5.70 -2.08 -3.50
N CYS A 74 6.27 -2.34 -4.67
CA CYS A 74 6.33 -3.67 -5.25
C CYS A 74 7.31 -4.59 -4.51
N GLU A 75 8.51 -4.10 -4.21
CA GLU A 75 9.53 -4.92 -3.56
C GLU A 75 9.14 -5.29 -2.13
N THR A 76 8.53 -4.38 -1.37
CA THR A 76 8.09 -4.66 0.01
C THR A 76 7.00 -5.73 0.05
N ILE A 77 6.01 -5.66 -0.84
CA ILE A 77 4.95 -6.67 -0.92
C ILE A 77 5.51 -8.04 -1.32
N ILE A 78 6.30 -8.11 -2.40
CA ILE A 78 6.87 -9.38 -2.86
C ILE A 78 7.72 -10.00 -1.76
N SER A 79 8.65 -9.23 -1.18
CA SER A 79 9.55 -9.73 -0.14
C SER A 79 8.79 -10.20 1.10
N ALA A 80 7.72 -9.50 1.50
CA ALA A 80 6.87 -9.94 2.60
C ALA A 80 6.16 -11.27 2.29
N LEU A 81 5.58 -11.42 1.09
CA LEU A 81 4.90 -12.65 0.68
C LEU A 81 5.87 -13.84 0.48
N GLU A 82 7.11 -13.59 0.09
CA GLU A 82 8.14 -14.64 -0.04
C GLU A 82 8.72 -15.04 1.32
N LYS A 83 8.87 -14.09 2.23
CA LYS A 83 9.42 -14.31 3.57
C LYS A 83 8.40 -14.94 4.53
N TYR A 84 7.15 -14.49 4.47
CA TYR A 84 6.08 -14.91 5.36
C TYR A 84 5.09 -15.79 4.61
N ASN A 85 4.80 -16.97 5.15
CA ASN A 85 3.94 -17.98 4.51
C ASN A 85 2.44 -17.62 4.58
N TYR A 86 2.08 -16.45 4.06
CA TYR A 86 0.71 -15.96 3.96
C TYR A 86 -0.12 -16.84 3.05
N LYS A 87 -1.27 -17.32 3.54
CA LYS A 87 -2.18 -18.14 2.75
C LYS A 87 -2.97 -17.29 1.76
N GLN A 88 -3.10 -17.75 0.53
CA GLN A 88 -3.71 -16.96 -0.54
C GLN A 88 -5.22 -16.78 -0.35
N ASP A 89 -5.87 -17.71 0.33
CA ASP A 89 -7.32 -17.76 0.55
C ASP A 89 -7.81 -16.93 1.75
N ASP A 90 -6.89 -16.37 2.55
CA ASP A 90 -7.23 -15.47 3.67
C ASP A 90 -6.43 -14.16 3.70
N THR A 91 -5.60 -13.92 2.68
CA THR A 91 -4.74 -12.73 2.58
C THR A 91 -5.20 -11.79 1.47
N LEU A 92 -5.50 -10.54 1.85
CA LEU A 92 -5.75 -9.43 0.93
C LEU A 92 -4.51 -8.52 0.87
N ILE A 93 -4.07 -8.21 -0.36
CA ILE A 93 -3.04 -7.22 -0.62
C ILE A 93 -3.70 -5.94 -1.13
N ILE A 94 -3.41 -4.81 -0.52
CA ILE A 94 -3.84 -3.50 -0.99
C ILE A 94 -2.64 -2.60 -1.25
N PHE A 95 -2.72 -1.76 -2.28
CA PHE A 95 -1.70 -0.74 -2.48
C PHE A 95 -2.20 0.49 -3.22
N ASN A 96 -1.51 1.62 -3.01
CA ASN A 96 -1.73 2.83 -3.78
C ASN A 96 -0.57 3.06 -4.74
N ILE A 97 -0.81 2.95 -6.04
CA ILE A 97 0.17 3.26 -7.08
C ILE A 97 0.52 4.75 -7.00
N SER A 98 1.79 5.05 -6.79
CA SER A 98 2.31 6.42 -6.67
C SER A 98 2.67 7.02 -8.04
N SER A 99 3.26 8.22 -8.04
CA SER A 99 3.78 8.87 -9.25
C SER A 99 4.84 8.01 -9.94
N MET A 100 4.72 7.85 -11.27
CA MET A 100 5.66 7.04 -12.08
C MET A 100 7.05 7.68 -12.20
N ASP A 101 7.17 8.97 -11.90
CA ASP A 101 8.42 9.75 -11.90
C ASP A 101 9.19 9.66 -10.57
N ARG A 102 8.69 8.91 -9.58
CA ARG A 102 9.38 8.75 -8.29
C ARG A 102 10.46 7.69 -8.38
N PHE A 103 11.64 8.05 -7.89
CA PHE A 103 12.77 7.14 -7.82
C PHE A 103 12.95 6.57 -6.41
N ASP A 104 12.96 5.25 -6.30
CA ASP A 104 13.34 4.55 -5.08
C ASP A 104 14.70 3.91 -5.24
N LEU A 105 15.54 4.02 -4.21
CA LEU A 105 16.86 3.42 -4.19
C LEU A 105 16.95 2.44 -3.02
N LYS A 106 16.83 1.15 -3.33
CA LYS A 106 17.03 0.06 -2.37
C LYS A 106 18.49 0.06 -1.89
N ILE A 107 18.69 -0.04 -0.58
CA ILE A 107 20.00 -0.05 0.07
C ILE A 107 19.99 -1.03 1.24
N ASP A 108 21.18 -1.41 1.69
CA ASP A 108 21.34 -2.24 2.89
C ASP A 108 20.81 -1.52 4.14
N TRP A 109 20.27 -2.30 5.09
CA TRP A 109 19.67 -1.76 6.32
C TRP A 109 20.60 -0.84 7.12
N GLU A 110 21.87 -1.27 7.26
CA GLU A 110 22.91 -0.59 8.04
C GLU A 110 23.50 0.64 7.34
N ASN A 111 23.03 0.99 6.14
CA ASN A 111 23.53 2.13 5.40
C ASN A 111 23.11 3.44 6.09
N SER A 112 24.07 4.35 6.30
CA SER A 112 23.84 5.64 6.98
C SER A 112 22.89 6.60 6.24
N GLU A 113 22.58 6.32 4.98
CA GLU A 113 21.65 7.09 4.15
C GLU A 113 20.22 6.51 4.18
N ASN A 114 19.91 5.62 5.12
CA ASN A 114 18.57 5.06 5.31
C ASN A 114 17.50 6.14 5.57
N ASN A 115 16.27 5.87 5.13
CA ASN A 115 15.16 6.77 5.36
C ASN A 115 14.56 6.54 6.75
N THR A 116 14.74 7.50 7.65
CA THR A 116 14.18 7.46 9.02
C THR A 116 12.66 7.53 9.09
N ASN A 117 11.98 7.78 7.96
CA ASN A 117 10.51 7.75 7.87
C ASN A 117 9.96 6.37 7.45
N ILE A 118 10.82 5.37 7.33
CA ILE A 118 10.43 3.97 7.15
C ILE A 118 10.27 3.34 8.53
N TYR A 119 9.09 2.79 8.81
CA TYR A 119 8.73 2.28 10.14
C TYR A 119 8.93 0.78 10.34
N TRP A 120 9.23 0.02 9.28
CA TRP A 120 9.64 -1.38 9.47
C TRP A 120 11.05 -1.49 10.00
N THR A 121 11.43 -2.69 10.43
CA THR A 121 12.76 -3.01 10.96
C THR A 121 13.44 -4.06 10.08
N SER A 122 14.73 -4.30 10.30
CA SER A 122 15.48 -5.38 9.65
C SER A 122 14.89 -6.77 9.89
N GLU A 123 14.13 -6.94 10.97
CA GLU A 123 13.41 -8.17 11.26
C GLU A 123 12.27 -8.41 10.26
N LEU A 124 11.64 -7.34 9.74
CA LEU A 124 10.63 -7.45 8.69
C LEU A 124 11.25 -7.62 7.31
N LEU A 125 12.15 -6.71 6.94
CA LEU A 125 12.85 -6.73 5.65
C LEU A 125 14.30 -6.40 5.91
N ASP A 126 15.22 -7.23 5.42
CA ASP A 126 16.67 -7.10 5.63
C ASP A 126 17.33 -5.97 4.81
N TYR A 127 16.50 -5.14 4.18
CA TYR A 127 16.89 -3.98 3.38
C TYR A 127 15.97 -2.80 3.67
N THR A 128 16.42 -1.62 3.26
CA THR A 128 15.63 -0.38 3.34
C THR A 128 15.77 0.43 2.05
N PHE A 129 15.26 1.66 2.05
CA PHE A 129 15.41 2.58 0.95
C PHE A 129 16.13 3.85 1.40
N ALA A 130 16.91 4.42 0.49
CA ALA A 130 17.63 5.66 0.74
C ALA A 130 16.67 6.81 1.00
N LYS A 131 17.05 7.71 1.90
CA LYS A 131 16.33 8.95 2.16
C LYS A 131 16.14 9.73 0.87
N THR A 132 14.88 9.95 0.48
CA THR A 132 14.54 10.76 -0.68
C THR A 132 15.19 12.15 -0.56
N ARG A 133 15.85 12.60 -1.64
CA ARG A 133 16.65 13.85 -1.69
C ARG A 133 17.89 13.88 -0.77
N GLY A 134 18.29 12.76 -0.17
CA GLY A 134 19.61 12.59 0.48
C GLY A 134 20.76 12.63 -0.53
N PRO A 135 22.03 12.79 -0.08
CA PRO A 135 23.20 12.84 -0.97
C PRO A 135 23.31 11.65 -1.92
N LEU A 136 23.18 10.41 -1.40
CA LEU A 136 23.22 9.20 -2.22
C LEU A 136 22.08 9.17 -3.25
N TRP A 137 20.86 9.46 -2.81
CA TRP A 137 19.68 9.51 -3.68
C TRP A 137 19.86 10.55 -4.79
N LYS A 138 20.30 11.78 -4.45
CA LYS A 138 20.53 12.88 -5.41
C LYS A 138 21.56 12.52 -6.45
N LYS A 139 22.66 11.90 -6.03
CA LYS A 139 23.74 11.47 -6.93
C LYS A 139 23.24 10.44 -7.95
N LYS A 140 22.43 9.47 -7.50
CA LYS A 140 21.86 8.45 -8.38
C LYS A 140 20.76 9.00 -9.29
N PHE A 141 19.85 9.79 -8.72
CA PHE A 141 18.78 10.44 -9.48
C PHE A 141 19.33 11.35 -10.59
N ALA A 142 20.38 12.13 -10.32
CA ALA A 142 21.00 13.02 -11.31
C ALA A 142 21.73 12.27 -12.43
N SER A 143 21.91 10.95 -12.31
CA SER A 143 22.52 10.10 -13.35
C SER A 143 21.49 9.32 -14.16
N MET A 144 20.20 9.60 -13.98
CA MET A 144 19.10 8.88 -14.63
C MET A 144 18.20 9.86 -15.39
N GLU A 145 17.75 9.42 -16.56
CA GLU A 145 16.72 10.13 -17.31
C GLU A 145 15.32 9.79 -16.77
N LEU A 146 14.35 10.68 -16.98
CA LEU A 146 12.98 10.50 -16.49
C LEU A 146 12.33 9.23 -17.08
N GLU A 147 12.62 8.92 -18.33
CA GLU A 147 12.15 7.72 -19.01
C GLU A 147 12.67 6.44 -18.34
N GLU A 148 13.91 6.46 -17.83
CA GLU A 148 14.49 5.31 -17.11
C GLU A 148 13.79 5.11 -15.77
N ILE A 149 13.54 6.19 -15.03
CA ILE A 149 12.81 6.15 -13.75
C ILE A 149 11.38 5.64 -13.98
N THR A 150 10.72 6.14 -15.02
CA THR A 150 9.38 5.71 -15.41
C THR A 150 9.37 4.22 -15.77
N SER A 151 10.34 3.77 -16.55
CA SER A 151 10.48 2.36 -16.95
C SER A 151 10.72 1.44 -15.76
N LEU A 152 11.50 1.88 -14.76
CA LEU A 152 11.69 1.13 -13.51
C LEU A 152 10.38 0.96 -12.73
N ASN A 153 9.58 2.03 -12.60
CA ASN A 153 8.30 1.96 -11.91
C ASN A 153 7.31 1.04 -12.62
N ILE A 154 7.22 1.15 -13.95
CA ILE A 154 6.39 0.29 -14.81
C ILE A 154 6.82 -1.17 -14.65
N SER A 155 8.11 -1.47 -14.77
CA SER A 155 8.65 -2.84 -14.65
C SER A 155 8.38 -3.44 -13.27
N ALA A 156 8.49 -2.63 -12.19
CA ALA A 156 8.18 -3.08 -10.84
C ALA A 156 6.70 -3.44 -10.68
N LEU A 157 5.79 -2.62 -11.21
CA LEU A 157 4.36 -2.89 -11.20
C LEU A 157 4.01 -4.14 -12.00
N GLU A 158 4.58 -4.33 -13.19
CA GLU A 158 4.40 -5.55 -13.98
C GLU A 158 4.81 -6.80 -13.19
N LYS A 159 5.98 -6.74 -12.54
CA LYS A 159 6.50 -7.83 -11.71
C LYS A 159 5.54 -8.14 -10.56
N LEU A 160 5.09 -7.13 -9.81
CA LEU A 160 4.15 -7.33 -8.69
C LEU A 160 2.81 -7.91 -9.16
N LEU A 161 2.17 -7.28 -10.14
CA LEU A 161 0.84 -7.66 -10.60
C LEU A 161 0.84 -9.08 -11.18
N LYS A 162 1.89 -9.43 -11.95
CA LYS A 162 2.09 -10.78 -12.44
C LYS A 162 2.31 -11.76 -11.29
N TYR A 163 3.16 -11.43 -10.32
CA TYR A 163 3.43 -12.27 -9.15
C TYR A 163 2.14 -12.59 -8.37
N LEU A 164 1.37 -11.55 -8.02
CA LEU A 164 0.12 -11.71 -7.28
C LEU A 164 -0.89 -12.58 -8.03
N LYS A 165 -1.01 -12.38 -9.35
CA LYS A 165 -1.88 -13.19 -10.22
C LYS A 165 -1.43 -14.63 -10.32
N ASP A 166 -0.16 -14.88 -10.60
CA ASP A 166 0.40 -16.24 -10.75
C ASP A 166 0.27 -17.05 -9.45
N LYS A 167 0.40 -16.37 -8.30
CA LYS A 167 0.28 -16.97 -6.98
C LYS A 167 -1.17 -17.06 -6.49
N ASN A 168 -2.15 -16.55 -7.23
CA ASN A 168 -3.57 -16.50 -6.85
C ASN A 168 -3.86 -15.73 -5.55
N TYR A 169 -3.08 -14.69 -5.24
CA TYR A 169 -3.41 -13.80 -4.14
C TYR A 169 -4.58 -12.88 -4.51
N MET A 170 -5.43 -12.57 -3.53
CA MET A 170 -6.39 -11.48 -3.66
C MET A 170 -5.67 -10.15 -3.54
N PHE A 171 -5.85 -9.27 -4.51
CA PHE A 171 -5.29 -7.92 -4.43
C PHE A 171 -6.20 -6.86 -5.02
N LEU A 172 -6.08 -5.67 -4.46
CA LEU A 172 -6.76 -4.45 -4.91
C LEU A 172 -5.77 -3.30 -4.92
N PHE A 173 -5.96 -2.36 -5.83
CA PHE A 173 -5.16 -1.16 -5.83
C PHE A 173 -5.98 0.05 -6.20
N THR A 174 -5.50 1.21 -5.76
CA THR A 174 -5.98 2.51 -6.22
C THR A 174 -4.79 3.34 -6.70
N VAL A 175 -5.06 4.49 -7.29
CA VAL A 175 -4.04 5.31 -7.97
C VAL A 175 -3.95 6.69 -7.34
N MET A 176 -2.73 7.20 -7.17
CA MET A 176 -2.51 8.54 -6.63
C MET A 176 -2.97 9.62 -7.62
N GLN A 177 -2.74 9.41 -8.91
CA GLN A 177 -3.08 10.29 -10.03
C GLN A 177 -3.91 9.52 -11.07
N ASP A 178 -4.44 10.20 -12.08
CA ASP A 178 -5.09 9.52 -13.20
C ASP A 178 -4.07 8.77 -14.06
N TYR A 179 -4.24 7.46 -14.14
CA TYR A 179 -3.47 6.57 -15.00
C TYR A 179 -4.39 5.70 -15.87
N SER A 180 -5.58 6.20 -16.19
CA SER A 180 -6.57 5.51 -17.01
C SER A 180 -6.02 5.05 -18.36
N ASP A 181 -5.04 5.76 -18.92
CA ASP A 181 -4.37 5.41 -20.18
C ASP A 181 -3.16 4.45 -20.03
N ASN A 182 -2.76 4.10 -18.81
CA ASN A 182 -1.62 3.20 -18.60
C ASN A 182 -2.03 1.75 -18.88
N LEU A 183 -1.36 1.11 -19.85
CA LEU A 183 -1.68 -0.24 -20.33
C LEU A 183 -1.65 -1.31 -19.22
N ILE A 184 -0.71 -1.24 -18.28
CA ILE A 184 -0.62 -2.20 -17.18
C ILE A 184 -1.83 -2.04 -16.26
N ILE A 185 -2.20 -0.80 -15.94
CA ILE A 185 -3.36 -0.54 -15.09
C ILE A 185 -4.64 -1.00 -15.78
N GLN A 186 -4.78 -0.77 -17.09
CA GLN A 186 -5.91 -1.27 -17.88
C GLN A 186 -5.99 -2.80 -17.89
N GLN A 187 -4.86 -3.49 -17.97
CA GLN A 187 -4.80 -4.96 -17.93
C GLN A 187 -5.35 -5.54 -16.62
N TYR A 188 -5.22 -4.80 -15.51
CA TYR A 188 -5.67 -5.21 -14.18
C TYR A 188 -6.82 -4.36 -13.65
N LYS A 189 -7.62 -3.76 -14.55
CA LYS A 189 -8.75 -2.87 -14.20
C LYS A 189 -9.79 -3.51 -13.27
N ASP A 190 -9.91 -4.84 -13.28
CA ASP A 190 -10.87 -5.54 -12.42
C ASP A 190 -10.47 -5.53 -10.95
N ASN A 191 -9.19 -5.27 -10.65
CA ASN A 191 -8.60 -5.08 -9.33
C ASN A 191 -8.44 -3.59 -8.95
N LEU A 192 -8.70 -2.66 -9.89
CA LEU A 192 -8.62 -1.22 -9.65
C LEU A 192 -9.87 -0.73 -8.91
N VAL A 193 -9.66 -0.14 -7.73
CA VAL A 193 -10.67 0.61 -6.99
C VAL A 193 -10.65 2.07 -7.46
N THR A 194 -11.60 2.39 -8.33
CA THR A 194 -11.82 3.74 -8.85
C THR A 194 -12.58 4.59 -7.82
N LEU A 195 -11.92 5.62 -7.26
CA LEU A 195 -12.52 6.52 -6.26
C LEU A 195 -13.53 7.50 -6.87
N ASN A 196 -13.29 7.88 -8.13
CA ASN A 196 -14.18 8.62 -9.01
C ASN A 196 -13.61 8.43 -10.44
N PRO A 197 -14.43 8.24 -11.50
CA PRO A 197 -13.91 8.00 -12.84
C PRO A 197 -12.99 9.13 -13.33
N GLY A 198 -11.81 8.74 -13.86
CA GLY A 198 -10.87 9.67 -14.48
C GLY A 198 -10.04 10.53 -13.51
N ILE A 199 -10.01 10.22 -12.22
CA ILE A 199 -9.18 10.95 -11.26
C ILE A 199 -8.47 10.03 -10.26
N GLY A 200 -7.36 10.51 -9.70
CA GLY A 200 -6.62 9.84 -8.63
C GLY A 200 -7.09 10.24 -7.22
N MET A 201 -6.45 9.65 -6.21
CA MET A 201 -6.74 9.91 -4.80
C MET A 201 -6.55 11.37 -4.40
N HIS A 202 -5.53 12.05 -4.95
CA HIS A 202 -5.29 13.47 -4.67
C HIS A 202 -6.44 14.35 -5.16
N GLU A 203 -6.80 14.22 -6.43
CA GLU A 203 -7.90 14.97 -7.04
C GLU A 203 -9.24 14.65 -6.36
N PHE A 204 -9.49 13.37 -6.03
CA PHE A 204 -10.68 12.96 -5.27
C PHE A 204 -10.81 13.70 -3.94
N CYS A 205 -9.72 13.74 -3.16
CA CYS A 205 -9.74 14.44 -1.88
C CYS A 205 -9.86 15.96 -2.07
N LYS A 206 -9.23 16.52 -3.11
CA LYS A 206 -9.32 17.94 -3.43
C LYS A 206 -10.76 18.36 -3.74
N GLU A 207 -11.45 17.65 -4.64
CA GLU A 207 -12.83 17.96 -5.05
C GLU A 207 -13.82 17.90 -3.89
N LYS A 208 -13.56 17.05 -2.91
CA LYS A 208 -14.42 16.86 -1.73
C LYS A 208 -14.03 17.70 -0.52
N ASN A 209 -13.03 18.58 -0.63
CA ASN A 209 -12.45 19.33 0.50
C ASN A 209 -11.99 18.42 1.65
N LEU A 210 -11.32 17.32 1.30
CA LEU A 210 -10.83 16.29 2.23
C LEU A 210 -9.31 16.31 2.40
N LEU A 211 -8.63 17.37 1.98
CA LEU A 211 -7.18 17.54 2.19
C LEU A 211 -6.90 18.23 3.53
N ILE A 212 -5.73 17.98 4.12
CA ILE A 212 -5.24 18.76 5.26
C ILE A 212 -4.66 20.11 4.80
N ASP A 213 -4.19 20.92 5.73
CA ASP A 213 -3.73 22.30 5.49
C ASP A 213 -2.59 22.44 4.46
N ASP A 214 -1.87 21.36 4.16
CA ASP A 214 -0.86 21.34 3.11
C ASP A 214 -1.44 21.28 1.68
N ASN A 215 -2.76 21.17 1.55
CA ASN A 215 -3.49 21.07 0.30
C ASN A 215 -2.99 19.94 -0.61
N PHE A 216 -2.48 18.86 -0.01
CA PHE A 216 -1.91 17.74 -0.74
C PHE A 216 -2.26 16.39 -0.14
N HIS A 217 -2.12 16.21 1.18
CA HIS A 217 -2.41 14.92 1.81
C HIS A 217 -3.88 14.80 2.23
N PRO A 218 -4.48 13.60 2.14
CA PRO A 218 -5.81 13.36 2.69
C PRO A 218 -5.87 13.63 4.19
N SER A 219 -6.97 14.22 4.64
CA SER A 219 -7.38 14.28 6.04
C SER A 219 -7.81 12.89 6.53
N THR A 220 -7.96 12.74 7.85
CA THR A 220 -8.52 11.52 8.45
C THR A 220 -9.88 11.15 7.86
N GLN A 221 -10.74 12.15 7.59
CA GLN A 221 -12.03 11.92 6.93
C GLN A 221 -11.86 11.50 5.46
N GLY A 222 -10.87 12.05 4.76
CA GLY A 222 -10.48 11.63 3.42
C GLY A 222 -10.09 10.16 3.39
N HIS A 223 -9.17 9.76 4.26
CA HIS A 223 -8.75 8.37 4.43
C HIS A 223 -9.91 7.43 4.75
N LYS A 224 -10.83 7.84 5.64
CA LYS A 224 -12.03 7.06 5.95
C LYS A 224 -12.92 6.85 4.74
N GLN A 225 -13.23 7.90 3.97
CA GLN A 225 -14.06 7.77 2.77
C GLN A 225 -13.42 6.91 1.68
N ILE A 226 -12.10 6.95 1.54
CA ILE A 226 -11.37 6.06 0.63
C ILE A 226 -11.53 4.61 1.08
N ALA A 227 -11.35 4.33 2.38
CA ALA A 227 -11.51 3.00 2.93
C ALA A 227 -12.94 2.45 2.74
N GLU A 228 -13.96 3.30 2.93
CA GLU A 228 -15.37 2.95 2.68
C GLU A 228 -15.59 2.55 1.21
N GLN A 229 -15.01 3.27 0.25
CA GLN A 229 -15.11 2.89 -1.17
C GLN A 229 -14.40 1.57 -1.50
N VAL A 230 -13.25 1.31 -0.87
CA VAL A 230 -12.54 0.04 -1.02
C VAL A 230 -13.36 -1.10 -0.42
N LEU A 231 -13.98 -0.90 0.76
CA LEU A 231 -14.87 -1.88 1.38
C LEU A 231 -16.09 -2.17 0.50
N ASP A 232 -16.71 -1.13 -0.05
CA ASP A 232 -17.82 -1.25 -1.01
C ASP A 232 -17.43 -2.08 -2.23
N PHE A 233 -16.20 -1.89 -2.74
CA PHE A 233 -15.68 -2.69 -3.84
C PHE A 233 -15.53 -4.17 -3.44
N ILE A 234 -14.95 -4.45 -2.28
CA ILE A 234 -14.76 -5.81 -1.75
C ILE A 234 -16.11 -6.51 -1.59
N THR A 235 -17.08 -5.86 -0.96
CA THR A 235 -18.41 -6.44 -0.69
C THR A 235 -19.19 -6.71 -1.97
N LYS A 236 -19.11 -5.83 -2.97
CA LYS A 236 -19.83 -6.02 -4.24
C LYS A 236 -19.19 -7.05 -5.17
N LYS A 237 -17.86 -7.11 -5.25
CA LYS A 237 -17.15 -7.94 -6.24
C LYS A 237 -16.57 -9.24 -5.70
N ILE A 238 -16.15 -9.26 -4.43
CA ILE A 238 -15.31 -10.34 -3.90
C ILE A 238 -16.10 -11.20 -2.90
N LEU A 239 -16.91 -10.55 -2.07
CA LEU A 239 -17.76 -11.20 -1.09
C LEU A 239 -19.22 -10.88 -1.40
N PRO A 240 -19.79 -11.30 -2.55
CA PRO A 240 -21.21 -11.15 -2.76
C PRO A 240 -21.90 -11.91 -1.64
N ILE A 241 -22.40 -11.15 -0.66
CA ILE A 241 -23.28 -11.68 0.36
C ILE A 241 -24.52 -12.07 -0.44
N ASP A 242 -24.86 -13.37 -0.44
CA ASP A 242 -26.22 -13.78 -0.75
C ASP A 242 -27.10 -13.12 0.31
N ILE A 243 -27.63 -11.94 -0.01
CA ILE A 243 -28.62 -11.25 0.82
C ILE A 243 -29.88 -12.09 0.71
N ILE A 244 -30.00 -13.09 1.58
CA ILE A 244 -31.27 -13.72 1.89
C ILE A 244 -32.06 -12.67 2.69
N TYR A 245 -32.94 -11.95 1.99
CA TYR A 245 -34.04 -11.21 2.60
C TYR A 245 -35.05 -12.17 3.23
#